data_AF-A0A7D5J760-F1
#
_entry.id   AF-A0A7D5J760-F1
#
_cell.length_a   1.000
_cell.length_b   1.000
_cell.length_c   1.000
_cell.angle_alpha   90.00
_cell.angle_beta   90.00
_cell.angle_gamma   90.00
#
_symmetry.space_group_name_H-M   'P 1'
#
loop_
_entity.id
_entity.type
_entity.pdbx_description
1 polymer ?
#
loop_
_entity_poly.entity_id
_entity_poly.type
_entity_poly.pdbx_seq_one_letter_code
_entity_poly.pdbx_strand_id
1 'polypeptide(L)'
;MTQQDRNNAAVSETLGYILLFAIVTLSMGVIYAIGYPALQSNIDANVFESTEQNFIVLQSNMDRVAFDQTPVKVLQMKLQESTLSASNSSSITISYDSNTTYYTAGEIEYLRKDNTITYEMGGVFKHYSPDSSVMVSKPSIYTGTINNVNSTTIGIVSVSGNRSVSGNGIATITMKNNKSHMSASSGTSDLTVNLSSRYAPEWEKFLDENGFEIINSNSSVVSAVRKDTFLILSRHVVDVDIS
;
A
#
# COMPACT_ATOMS: atom_id res chain seq x y z
N MET A 1 -41.21 37.84 -56.57
CA MET A 1 -40.61 37.85 -55.22
C MET A 1 -40.27 39.29 -54.88
N THR A 2 -41.01 39.88 -53.95
CA THR A 2 -40.81 41.27 -53.53
C THR A 2 -39.60 41.35 -52.60
N GLN A 3 -38.98 42.53 -52.48
CA GLN A 3 -37.78 42.76 -51.68
C GLN A 3 -37.95 42.36 -50.19
N GLN A 4 -39.21 42.33 -49.73
CA GLN A 4 -39.63 41.94 -48.39
C GLN A 4 -39.54 40.41 -48.14
N ASP A 5 -39.81 39.58 -49.16
CA ASP A 5 -39.64 38.12 -49.09
C ASP A 5 -38.16 37.72 -48.97
N ARG A 6 -37.27 38.46 -49.63
CA ARG A 6 -35.82 38.21 -49.57
C ARG A 6 -35.23 38.54 -48.19
N ASN A 7 -35.73 39.58 -47.53
CA ASN A 7 -35.31 39.94 -46.17
C ASN A 7 -35.83 38.94 -45.11
N ASN A 8 -37.09 38.49 -45.19
CA ASN A 8 -37.59 37.45 -44.27
C ASN A 8 -36.86 36.12 -44.44
N ALA A 9 -36.54 35.72 -45.67
CA ALA A 9 -35.73 34.52 -45.93
C ALA A 9 -34.31 34.64 -45.34
N ALA A 10 -33.65 35.80 -45.50
CA ALA A 10 -32.33 36.07 -44.93
C ALA A 10 -32.33 36.06 -43.39
N VAL A 11 -33.40 36.57 -42.76
CA VAL A 11 -33.56 36.53 -41.29
C VAL A 11 -33.82 35.09 -40.81
N SER A 12 -34.64 34.30 -41.51
CA SER A 12 -34.89 32.89 -41.17
C SER A 12 -33.64 32.02 -41.30
N GLU A 13 -32.80 32.24 -42.31
CA GLU A 13 -31.54 31.52 -42.48
C GLU A 13 -30.58 31.80 -41.31
N THR A 14 -30.43 33.08 -40.94
CA THR A 14 -29.58 33.48 -39.80
C THR A 14 -30.07 32.90 -38.47
N LEU A 15 -31.40 32.89 -38.27
CA LEU A 15 -32.02 32.32 -37.07
C LEU A 15 -31.82 30.80 -36.99
N GLY A 16 -31.86 30.10 -38.13
CA GLY A 16 -31.55 28.68 -38.22
C GLY A 16 -30.12 28.36 -37.81
N TYR A 17 -29.15 29.17 -38.23
CA TYR A 17 -27.75 29.04 -37.80
C TYR A 17 -27.56 29.26 -36.30
N ILE A 18 -28.20 30.28 -35.72
CA ILE A 18 -28.14 30.53 -34.27
C ILE A 18 -28.72 29.34 -33.49
N LEU A 19 -29.85 28.79 -33.96
CA LEU A 19 -30.51 27.66 -33.31
C LEU A 19 -29.66 26.39 -33.39
N LEU A 20 -29.05 26.10 -34.55
CA LEU A 20 -28.10 25.01 -34.70
C LEU A 20 -26.89 25.17 -33.79
N PHE A 21 -26.30 26.36 -33.75
CA PHE A 21 -25.16 26.65 -32.87
C PHE A 21 -25.52 26.45 -31.40
N ALA A 22 -26.71 26.90 -30.98
CA ALA A 22 -27.21 26.72 -29.63
C ALA A 22 -27.39 25.24 -29.27
N ILE A 23 -27.99 24.44 -30.15
CA ILE A 23 -28.20 23.00 -29.93
C ILE A 23 -26.86 22.26 -29.85
N VAL A 24 -25.93 22.54 -30.78
CA VAL A 24 -24.61 21.90 -30.79
C VAL A 24 -23.83 22.26 -29.52
N THR A 25 -23.79 23.54 -29.16
CA THR A 25 -23.11 24.01 -27.95
C THR A 25 -23.72 23.41 -26.68
N LEU A 26 -25.06 23.35 -26.58
CA LEU A 26 -25.76 22.74 -25.46
C LEU A 26 -25.42 21.25 -25.35
N SER A 27 -25.40 20.53 -26.48
CA SER A 27 -25.06 19.10 -26.50
C SER A 27 -23.62 18.84 -26.05
N MET A 28 -22.64 19.63 -26.51
CA MET A 28 -21.25 19.56 -26.04
C MET A 28 -21.14 19.88 -24.56
N GLY A 29 -21.90 20.88 -24.07
CA GLY A 29 -21.95 21.22 -22.65
C GLY A 29 -22.43 20.07 -21.78
N VAL A 30 -23.50 19.38 -22.19
CA VAL A 30 -24.04 18.21 -21.47
C VAL A 30 -23.05 17.03 -21.48
N ILE A 31 -22.43 16.74 -22.63
CA ILE A 31 -21.41 15.69 -22.76
C ILE A 31 -20.23 15.99 -21.83
N TYR A 32 -19.76 17.24 -21.77
CA TYR A 32 -18.64 17.60 -20.92
C TYR A 32 -19.00 17.51 -19.43
N ALA A 33 -20.17 18.02 -19.05
CA ALA A 33 -20.64 18.03 -17.66
C ALA A 33 -20.76 16.60 -17.07
N ILE A 34 -21.20 15.63 -17.87
CA ILE A 34 -21.39 14.24 -17.42
C ILE A 34 -20.17 13.37 -17.70
N GLY A 35 -19.55 13.54 -18.87
CA GLY A 35 -18.45 12.69 -19.34
C GLY A 35 -17.14 12.93 -18.57
N TYR A 36 -16.83 14.19 -18.23
CA TYR A 36 -15.57 14.50 -17.55
C TYR A 36 -15.45 13.87 -16.15
N PRO A 37 -16.45 13.97 -15.26
CA PRO A 37 -16.40 13.30 -13.95
C PRO A 37 -16.26 11.78 -14.05
N ALA A 38 -17.01 11.15 -14.97
CA ALA A 38 -16.94 9.70 -15.18
C ALA A 38 -15.57 9.24 -15.68
N LEU A 39 -14.94 10.02 -16.58
CA LEU A 39 -13.57 9.72 -17.02
C LEU A 39 -12.58 9.87 -15.86
N GLN A 40 -12.69 10.92 -15.05
CA GLN A 40 -11.78 11.16 -13.94
C GLN A 40 -11.87 10.08 -12.85
N SER A 41 -13.08 9.61 -12.52
CA SER A 41 -13.23 8.51 -11.55
C SER A 41 -12.58 7.20 -12.05
N ASN A 42 -12.67 6.92 -13.35
CA ASN A 42 -12.01 5.74 -13.94
C ASN A 42 -10.49 5.88 -13.95
N ILE A 43 -9.96 7.07 -14.27
CA ILE A 43 -8.53 7.35 -14.18
C ILE A 43 -8.04 7.14 -12.74
N ASP A 44 -8.76 7.68 -11.76
CA ASP A 44 -8.39 7.56 -10.34
C ASP A 44 -8.35 6.12 -9.84
N ALA A 45 -9.35 5.32 -10.20
CA ALA A 45 -9.40 3.90 -9.86
C ALA A 45 -8.23 3.13 -10.50
N ASN A 46 -7.98 3.35 -11.79
CA ASN A 46 -6.88 2.70 -12.52
C ASN A 46 -5.50 3.08 -11.95
N VAL A 47 -5.29 4.34 -11.58
CA VAL A 47 -4.06 4.79 -10.92
C VAL A 47 -3.84 4.03 -9.61
N PHE A 48 -4.89 3.87 -8.81
CA PHE A 48 -4.79 3.22 -7.51
C PHE A 48 -4.53 1.71 -7.64
N GLU A 49 -5.23 1.03 -8.55
CA GLU A 49 -4.98 -0.38 -8.86
C GLU A 49 -3.57 -0.61 -9.41
N SER A 50 -3.11 0.23 -10.33
CA SER A 50 -1.73 0.16 -10.83
C SER A 50 -0.70 0.38 -9.73
N THR A 51 -1.00 1.25 -8.76
CA THR A 51 -0.13 1.50 -7.61
C THR A 51 -0.09 0.29 -6.67
N GLU A 52 -1.22 -0.36 -6.44
CA GLU A 52 -1.29 -1.60 -5.67
C GLU A 52 -0.36 -2.67 -6.26
N GLN A 53 -0.41 -2.86 -7.58
CA GLN A 53 0.50 -3.79 -8.27
C GLN A 53 1.98 -3.38 -8.12
N ASN A 54 2.30 -2.09 -8.19
CA ASN A 54 3.66 -1.61 -7.94
C ASN A 54 4.12 -1.91 -6.50
N PHE A 55 3.23 -1.83 -5.52
CA PHE A 55 3.55 -2.16 -4.13
C PHE A 55 3.72 -3.66 -3.88
N ILE A 56 2.99 -4.52 -4.61
CA ILE A 56 3.24 -5.97 -4.61
C ILE A 56 4.63 -6.27 -5.20
N VAL A 57 5.02 -5.56 -6.27
CA VAL A 57 6.38 -5.66 -6.82
C VAL A 57 7.43 -5.10 -5.86
N LEU A 58 7.13 -4.01 -5.15
CA LEU A 58 7.97 -3.44 -4.10
C LEU A 58 8.23 -4.47 -3.00
N GLN A 59 7.18 -5.11 -2.48
CA GLN A 59 7.29 -6.18 -1.49
C GLN A 59 8.16 -7.32 -2.01
N SER A 60 7.93 -7.82 -3.23
CA SER A 60 8.75 -8.89 -3.80
C SER A 60 10.23 -8.48 -3.93
N ASN A 61 10.52 -7.22 -4.28
CA ASN A 61 11.88 -6.71 -4.32
C ASN A 61 12.49 -6.57 -2.91
N MET A 62 11.71 -6.14 -1.92
CA MET A 62 12.14 -6.10 -0.53
C MET A 62 12.48 -7.50 -0.01
N ASP A 63 11.65 -8.49 -0.31
CA ASP A 63 11.88 -9.89 0.07
C ASP A 63 13.16 -10.42 -0.58
N ARG A 64 13.39 -10.10 -1.87
CA ARG A 64 14.64 -10.45 -2.56
C ARG A 64 15.87 -9.77 -1.95
N VAL A 65 15.73 -8.54 -1.47
CA VAL A 65 16.84 -7.82 -0.81
C VAL A 65 17.06 -8.31 0.62
N ALA A 66 16.00 -8.73 1.30
CA ALA A 66 16.03 -9.24 2.67
C ALA A 66 16.53 -10.68 2.73
N PHE A 67 15.83 -11.59 2.05
CA PHE A 67 15.98 -13.04 2.21
C PHE A 67 16.88 -13.67 1.14
N ASP A 68 17.00 -13.06 -0.05
CA ASP A 68 17.90 -13.57 -1.10
C ASP A 68 19.27 -12.88 -1.07
N GLN A 69 20.23 -13.44 -1.81
CA GLN A 69 21.57 -12.86 -1.98
C GLN A 69 21.57 -11.65 -2.95
N THR A 70 20.49 -10.86 -3.00
CA THR A 70 20.40 -9.67 -3.84
C THR A 70 20.72 -8.41 -3.04
N PRO A 71 21.89 -7.78 -3.21
CA PRO A 71 22.29 -6.67 -2.35
C PRO A 71 21.48 -5.39 -2.61
N VAL A 72 20.99 -5.18 -3.83
CA VAL A 72 20.29 -3.96 -4.25
C VAL A 72 19.17 -4.24 -5.25
N LYS A 73 18.03 -3.59 -5.10
CA LYS A 73 16.95 -3.48 -6.10
C LYS A 73 16.54 -2.04 -6.29
N VAL A 74 16.02 -1.75 -7.49
CA VAL A 74 15.48 -0.44 -7.84
C VAL A 74 14.08 -0.64 -8.42
N LEU A 75 13.13 0.16 -7.96
CA LEU A 75 11.77 0.22 -8.51
C LEU A 75 11.47 1.65 -8.93
N GLN A 76 10.89 1.81 -10.12
CA GLN A 76 10.41 3.11 -10.59
C GLN A 76 8.89 3.08 -10.66
N MET A 77 8.24 4.13 -10.16
CA MET A 77 6.80 4.28 -10.20
C MET A 77 6.39 5.70 -10.53
N LYS A 78 5.28 5.85 -11.27
CA LYS A 78 4.71 7.17 -11.56
C LYS A 78 3.90 7.65 -10.35
N LEU A 79 4.14 8.89 -9.92
CA LEU A 79 3.43 9.46 -8.78
C LEU A 79 1.99 9.87 -9.12
N GLN A 80 1.71 10.43 -10.29
CA GLN A 80 0.33 10.76 -10.69
C GLN A 80 -0.42 11.63 -9.65
N GLU A 81 0.21 12.73 -9.25
CA GLU A 81 -0.27 13.67 -8.21
C GLU A 81 -0.39 13.03 -6.82
N SER A 82 0.63 12.26 -6.46
CA SER A 82 0.72 11.60 -5.15
C SER A 82 2.03 11.95 -4.44
N THR A 83 2.09 11.50 -3.20
CA THR A 83 3.30 11.55 -2.38
C THR A 83 3.74 10.14 -2.05
N LEU A 84 5.01 9.85 -2.24
CA LEU A 84 5.66 8.64 -1.79
C LEU A 84 6.64 9.00 -0.67
N SER A 85 6.58 8.29 0.45
CA SER A 85 7.42 8.57 1.61
C SER A 85 7.90 7.29 2.30
N ALA A 86 9.10 7.34 2.88
CA ALA A 86 9.61 6.33 3.80
C ALA A 86 9.68 6.94 5.21
N SER A 87 9.24 6.18 6.21
CA SER A 87 9.24 6.63 7.60
C SER A 87 9.47 5.47 8.58
N ASN A 88 9.74 5.78 9.86
CA ASN A 88 9.99 4.80 10.91
C ASN A 88 8.79 4.67 11.89
N SER A 89 7.55 4.69 11.39
CA SER A 89 6.33 4.83 12.19
C SER A 89 5.81 3.53 12.84
N SER A 90 6.36 2.36 12.50
CA SER A 90 5.88 1.06 12.96
C SER A 90 6.94 0.26 13.72
N SER A 91 6.49 -0.62 14.63
CA SER A 91 7.40 -1.45 15.42
C SER A 91 6.79 -2.79 15.84
N ILE A 92 7.67 -3.77 16.05
CA ILE A 92 7.33 -5.12 16.50
C ILE A 92 8.20 -5.49 17.69
N THR A 93 7.57 -6.03 18.72
CA THR A 93 8.24 -6.61 19.89
C THR A 93 7.97 -8.11 19.88
N ILE A 94 9.03 -8.90 19.95
CA ILE A 94 8.95 -10.36 20.03
C ILE A 94 9.44 -10.80 21.40
N SER A 95 8.60 -11.54 22.12
CA SER A 95 8.97 -12.21 23.37
C SER A 95 8.96 -13.71 23.18
N TYR A 96 10.09 -14.35 23.48
CA TYR A 96 10.29 -15.79 23.33
C TYR A 96 11.26 -16.30 24.39
N ASP A 97 10.91 -17.36 25.12
CA ASP A 97 11.76 -17.97 26.15
C ASP A 97 12.33 -16.95 27.15
N SER A 98 11.45 -16.10 27.70
CA SER A 98 11.76 -14.98 28.61
C SER A 98 12.65 -13.86 28.03
N ASN A 99 13.03 -13.94 26.74
CA ASN A 99 13.75 -12.88 26.05
C ASN A 99 12.78 -12.01 25.26
N THR A 100 12.79 -10.70 25.51
CA THR A 100 12.00 -9.72 24.77
C THR A 100 12.91 -8.83 23.95
N THR A 101 12.68 -8.78 22.64
CA THR A 101 13.44 -7.92 21.73
C THR A 101 12.50 -6.97 21.00
N TYR A 102 12.87 -5.69 20.98
CA TYR A 102 12.16 -4.62 20.28
C TYR A 102 12.81 -4.33 18.93
N TYR A 103 12.01 -4.21 17.87
CA TYR A 103 12.45 -3.88 16.54
C TYR A 103 11.62 -2.75 15.95
N THR A 104 12.30 -1.69 15.51
CA THR A 104 11.71 -0.70 14.60
C THR A 104 11.58 -1.33 13.22
N ALA A 105 10.41 -1.21 12.61
CA ALA A 105 10.14 -1.73 11.28
C ALA A 105 10.10 -0.63 10.23
N GLY A 106 9.39 0.47 10.47
CA GLY A 106 9.17 1.50 9.47
C GLY A 106 8.24 1.08 8.33
N GLU A 107 7.95 2.02 7.45
CA GLU A 107 6.99 1.87 6.37
C GLU A 107 7.40 2.67 5.12
N ILE A 108 6.90 2.24 3.96
CA ILE A 108 6.86 3.05 2.74
C ILE A 108 5.39 3.30 2.43
N GLU A 109 4.99 4.56 2.33
CA GLU A 109 3.62 4.98 2.08
C GLU A 109 3.52 5.71 0.73
N TYR A 110 2.52 5.33 -0.05
CA TYR A 110 1.99 6.11 -1.16
C TYR A 110 0.66 6.73 -0.75
N LEU A 111 0.56 8.06 -0.80
CA LEU A 111 -0.61 8.85 -0.45
C LEU A 111 -1.13 9.59 -1.68
N ARG A 112 -2.40 9.37 -2.04
CA ARG A 112 -3.09 10.10 -3.10
C ARG A 112 -4.49 10.48 -2.64
N LYS A 113 -4.75 11.78 -2.57
CA LYS A 113 -5.98 12.34 -1.95
C LYS A 113 -6.07 11.83 -0.51
N ASP A 114 -7.09 11.04 -0.18
CA ASP A 114 -7.32 10.48 1.16
C ASP A 114 -7.05 8.97 1.24
N ASN A 115 -6.55 8.35 0.17
CA ASN A 115 -6.29 6.91 0.12
C ASN A 115 -4.78 6.63 0.18
N THR A 116 -4.41 5.56 0.89
CA THR A 116 -3.02 5.15 1.05
C THR A 116 -2.79 3.70 0.67
N ILE A 117 -1.59 3.43 0.16
CA ILE A 117 -1.04 2.09 0.02
C ILE A 117 0.30 2.07 0.74
N THR A 118 0.48 1.11 1.63
CA THR A 118 1.61 1.11 2.55
C THR A 118 2.26 -0.26 2.62
N TYR A 119 3.57 -0.28 2.49
CA TYR A 119 4.40 -1.44 2.80
C TYR A 119 4.91 -1.31 4.24
N GLU A 120 4.66 -2.31 5.08
CA GLU A 120 5.09 -2.34 6.48
C GLU A 120 5.37 -3.79 6.90
N MET A 121 6.54 -4.05 7.50
CA MET A 121 6.94 -5.39 8.01
C MET A 121 6.72 -6.55 7.03
N GLY A 122 6.96 -6.31 5.74
CA GLY A 122 6.73 -7.32 4.70
C GLY A 122 5.29 -7.46 4.24
N GLY A 123 4.32 -6.80 4.88
CA GLY A 123 2.93 -6.74 4.44
C GLY A 123 2.67 -5.52 3.56
N VAL A 124 1.64 -5.62 2.71
CA VAL A 124 1.11 -4.48 1.95
C VAL A 124 -0.32 -4.24 2.38
N PHE A 125 -0.61 -3.00 2.78
CA PHE A 125 -1.89 -2.54 3.27
C PHE A 125 -2.45 -1.49 2.32
N LYS A 126 -3.76 -1.53 2.14
CA LYS A 126 -4.52 -0.55 1.39
C LYS A 126 -5.52 0.09 2.33
N HIS A 127 -5.60 1.40 2.33
CA HIS A 127 -6.54 2.14 3.16
C HIS A 127 -7.33 3.17 2.33
N TYR A 128 -8.63 3.17 2.57
CA TYR A 128 -9.60 4.11 2.03
C TYR A 128 -10.19 4.90 3.19
N SER A 129 -10.08 6.23 3.12
CA SER A 129 -10.73 7.13 4.06
C SER A 129 -12.25 6.94 4.03
N PRO A 130 -12.95 6.98 5.19
CA PRO A 130 -12.43 7.35 6.50
C PRO A 130 -11.72 6.24 7.28
N ASP A 131 -12.14 4.97 7.22
CA ASP A 131 -11.65 3.94 8.15
C ASP A 131 -11.56 2.52 7.55
N SER A 132 -11.55 2.36 6.22
CA SER A 132 -11.47 1.04 5.60
C SER A 132 -10.02 0.67 5.30
N SER A 133 -9.51 -0.38 5.94
CA SER A 133 -8.21 -0.98 5.62
C SER A 133 -8.34 -2.43 5.15
N VAL A 134 -7.42 -2.87 4.31
CA VAL A 134 -7.30 -4.27 3.87
C VAL A 134 -5.82 -4.61 3.70
N MET A 135 -5.39 -5.77 4.20
CA MET A 135 -4.10 -6.35 3.85
C MET A 135 -4.19 -6.98 2.45
N VAL A 136 -3.56 -6.37 1.45
CA VAL A 136 -3.59 -6.85 0.05
C VAL A 136 -2.47 -7.83 -0.26
N SER A 137 -1.39 -7.81 0.52
CA SER A 137 -0.34 -8.83 0.45
C SER A 137 0.20 -9.19 1.82
N LYS A 138 0.39 -10.49 2.03
CA LYS A 138 0.74 -11.10 3.31
C LYS A 138 2.26 -11.03 3.55
N PRO A 139 2.71 -10.75 4.79
CA PRO A 139 4.14 -10.77 5.16
C PRO A 139 4.71 -12.18 5.23
N SER A 140 6.04 -12.28 5.31
CA SER A 140 6.78 -13.53 5.51
C SER A 140 6.69 -14.05 6.96
N ILE A 141 5.48 -14.26 7.44
CA ILE A 141 5.18 -14.92 8.72
C ILE A 141 4.47 -16.22 8.40
N TYR A 142 5.09 -17.33 8.74
CA TYR A 142 4.59 -18.66 8.45
C TYR A 142 4.53 -19.48 9.71
N THR A 143 3.45 -20.24 9.83
CA THR A 143 3.28 -21.17 10.92
C THR A 143 2.94 -22.56 10.38
N GLY A 144 3.35 -23.58 11.12
CA GLY A 144 3.11 -24.96 10.71
C GLY A 144 3.52 -25.93 11.79
N THR A 145 3.55 -27.21 11.43
CA THR A 145 3.97 -28.29 12.32
C THR A 145 5.01 -29.13 11.58
N ILE A 146 6.20 -29.27 12.17
CA ILE A 146 7.31 -30.08 11.64
C ILE A 146 7.55 -31.21 12.64
N ASN A 147 7.45 -32.46 12.20
CA ASN A 147 7.63 -33.64 13.07
C ASN A 147 6.78 -33.61 14.35
N ASN A 148 5.50 -33.23 14.23
CA ASN A 148 4.56 -33.05 15.37
C ASN A 148 4.93 -31.93 16.35
N VAL A 149 5.88 -31.07 16.02
CA VAL A 149 6.26 -29.90 16.80
C VAL A 149 5.78 -28.64 16.08
N ASN A 150 5.08 -27.74 16.78
CA ASN A 150 4.69 -26.46 16.18
C ASN A 150 5.94 -25.64 15.85
N SER A 151 5.95 -25.02 14.67
CA SER A 151 7.03 -24.18 14.20
C SER A 151 6.47 -22.87 13.70
N THR A 152 7.18 -21.78 13.98
CA THR A 152 6.85 -20.42 13.58
C THR A 152 8.08 -19.76 13.01
N THR A 153 7.97 -19.30 11.77
CA THR A 153 9.00 -18.54 11.09
C THR A 153 8.51 -17.11 10.93
N ILE A 154 9.27 -16.14 11.46
CA ILE A 154 8.98 -14.71 11.33
C ILE A 154 10.16 -14.06 10.62
N GLY A 155 9.91 -13.55 9.41
CA GLY A 155 10.82 -12.68 8.68
C GLY A 155 10.44 -11.22 8.86
N ILE A 156 11.19 -10.48 9.68
CA ILE A 156 11.03 -9.04 9.85
C ILE A 156 11.83 -8.31 8.78
N VAL A 157 11.15 -7.61 7.88
CA VAL A 157 11.79 -6.67 6.95
C VAL A 157 11.56 -5.25 7.45
N SER A 158 12.63 -4.62 7.94
CA SER A 158 12.64 -3.24 8.43
C SER A 158 13.07 -2.28 7.34
N VAL A 159 12.24 -1.29 7.03
CA VAL A 159 12.55 -0.12 6.22
C VAL A 159 13.39 0.87 7.02
N SER A 160 14.52 1.29 6.48
CA SER A 160 15.33 2.38 7.02
C SER A 160 15.42 3.50 6.00
N GLY A 161 14.64 4.56 6.22
CA GLY A 161 14.61 5.72 5.33
C GLY A 161 13.70 6.82 5.89
N ASN A 162 13.92 8.06 5.43
CA ASN A 162 13.15 9.22 5.87
C ASN A 162 12.91 10.24 4.73
N ARG A 163 13.01 9.77 3.48
CA ARG A 163 12.83 10.60 2.28
C ARG A 163 11.38 10.57 1.83
N SER A 164 10.94 11.67 1.23
CA SER A 164 9.66 11.77 0.54
C SER A 164 9.82 12.51 -0.78
N VAL A 165 9.02 12.10 -1.76
CA VAL A 165 8.91 12.74 -3.08
C VAL A 165 7.43 12.90 -3.38
N SER A 166 7.05 14.07 -3.88
CA SER A 166 5.68 14.40 -4.25
C SER A 166 5.63 15.04 -5.63
N GLY A 167 4.57 14.78 -6.38
CA GLY A 167 4.33 15.42 -7.67
C GLY A 167 3.74 14.48 -8.72
N ASN A 168 4.01 14.77 -9.99
CA ASN A 168 3.48 14.02 -11.13
C ASN A 168 4.55 13.23 -11.92
N GLY A 169 5.81 13.26 -11.44
CA GLY A 169 6.95 12.62 -12.07
C GLY A 169 7.05 11.11 -11.82
N ILE A 170 8.23 10.58 -12.09
CA ILE A 170 8.62 9.22 -11.74
C ILE A 170 9.42 9.30 -10.44
N ALA A 171 9.00 8.56 -9.42
CA ALA A 171 9.79 8.32 -8.23
C ALA A 171 10.60 7.03 -8.41
N THR A 172 11.85 7.06 -7.98
CA THR A 172 12.76 5.92 -7.95
C THR A 172 13.01 5.51 -6.50
N ILE A 173 12.69 4.27 -6.16
CA ILE A 173 12.91 3.64 -4.87
C ILE A 173 14.13 2.73 -4.99
N THR A 174 15.20 3.06 -4.29
CA THR A 174 16.39 2.21 -4.18
C THR A 174 16.36 1.47 -2.86
N MET A 175 16.43 0.15 -2.92
CA MET A 175 16.40 -0.77 -1.77
C MET A 175 17.75 -1.45 -1.66
N LYS A 176 18.42 -1.33 -0.52
CA LYS A 176 19.74 -1.93 -0.29
C LYS A 176 19.78 -2.69 1.03
N ASN A 177 20.29 -3.92 1.00
CA ASN A 177 20.49 -4.67 2.24
C ASN A 177 21.56 -3.99 3.09
N ASN A 178 21.22 -3.68 4.35
CA ASN A 178 22.13 -3.08 5.32
C ASN A 178 22.63 -4.13 6.31
N LYS A 179 21.70 -4.74 7.04
CA LYS A 179 21.99 -5.74 8.08
C LYS A 179 21.00 -6.87 8.01
N SER A 180 21.50 -8.09 8.13
CA SER A 180 20.68 -9.29 8.22
C SER A 180 21.13 -10.11 9.42
N HIS A 181 20.18 -10.55 10.23
CA HIS A 181 20.41 -11.43 11.36
C HIS A 181 19.37 -12.54 11.34
N MET A 182 19.79 -13.78 11.58
CA MET A 182 18.90 -14.92 11.69
C MET A 182 19.26 -15.70 12.94
N SER A 183 18.23 -16.11 13.68
CA SER A 183 18.34 -16.91 14.90
C SER A 183 17.25 -17.99 14.89
N ALA A 184 17.60 -19.19 15.32
CA ALA A 184 16.66 -20.26 15.58
C ALA A 184 16.69 -20.61 17.06
N SER A 185 15.54 -20.91 17.65
CA SER A 185 15.46 -21.38 19.04
C SER A 185 16.08 -22.77 19.19
N SER A 186 16.46 -23.13 20.41
CA SER A 186 16.97 -24.47 20.74
C SER A 186 15.88 -25.46 21.16
N GLY A 187 14.66 -24.97 21.40
CA GLY A 187 13.51 -25.75 21.85
C GLY A 187 12.20 -25.05 21.50
N THR A 188 11.10 -25.52 22.07
CA THR A 188 9.79 -24.87 21.98
C THR A 188 9.54 -24.00 23.20
N SER A 189 8.82 -22.90 23.01
CA SER A 189 8.39 -22.00 24.07
C SER A 189 7.17 -21.20 23.60
N ASP A 190 6.63 -20.39 24.49
CA ASP A 190 5.53 -19.49 24.15
C ASP A 190 6.08 -18.25 23.44
N LEU A 191 5.55 -17.99 22.25
CA LEU A 191 5.89 -16.83 21.42
C LEU A 191 4.81 -15.77 21.59
N THR A 192 5.18 -14.58 22.06
CA THR A 192 4.29 -13.41 22.04
C THR A 192 4.80 -12.38 21.05
N VAL A 193 3.93 -11.96 20.14
CA VAL A 193 4.17 -10.89 19.17
C VAL A 193 3.32 -9.70 19.56
N ASN A 194 3.95 -8.54 19.72
CA ASN A 194 3.27 -7.27 19.97
C ASN A 194 3.65 -6.28 18.87
N LEU A 195 2.67 -5.91 18.05
CA LEU A 195 2.81 -5.01 16.91
C LEU A 195 2.20 -3.66 17.23
N SER A 196 2.92 -2.58 16.91
CA SER A 196 2.39 -1.22 16.92
C SER A 196 2.40 -0.69 15.48
N SER A 197 1.20 -0.49 14.95
CA SER A 197 0.94 -0.09 13.56
C SER A 197 -0.47 0.51 13.47
N ARG A 198 -0.66 1.45 12.54
CA ARG A 198 -2.00 1.95 12.16
C ARG A 198 -2.90 0.86 11.54
N TYR A 199 -2.32 -0.26 11.11
CA TYR A 199 -3.04 -1.39 10.53
C TYR A 199 -3.24 -2.53 11.52
N ALA A 200 -3.21 -2.25 12.82
CA ALA A 200 -3.42 -3.25 13.87
C ALA A 200 -4.66 -4.15 13.66
N PRO A 201 -5.83 -3.65 13.21
CA PRO A 201 -6.98 -4.51 12.92
C PRO A 201 -6.75 -5.53 11.78
N GLU A 202 -5.93 -5.19 10.78
CA GLU A 202 -5.59 -6.11 9.70
C GLU A 202 -4.51 -7.11 10.12
N TRP A 203 -3.57 -6.68 10.97
CA TRP A 203 -2.60 -7.57 11.61
C TRP A 203 -3.28 -8.57 12.53
N GLU A 204 -4.31 -8.18 13.28
CA GLU A 204 -5.14 -9.07 14.10
C GLU A 204 -5.74 -10.19 13.27
N LYS A 205 -6.47 -9.85 12.20
CA LYS A 205 -7.06 -10.84 11.28
C LYS A 205 -6.00 -11.79 10.72
N PHE A 206 -4.86 -11.24 10.27
CA PHE A 206 -3.77 -12.05 9.73
C PHE A 206 -3.17 -13.01 10.76
N LEU A 207 -2.95 -12.56 12.00
CA LEU A 207 -2.36 -13.38 13.05
C LEU A 207 -3.33 -14.49 13.50
N ASP A 208 -4.61 -14.17 13.63
CA ASP A 208 -5.66 -15.15 13.93
C ASP A 208 -5.76 -16.22 12.83
N GLU A 209 -5.79 -15.81 11.55
CA GLU A 209 -5.75 -16.72 10.40
C GLU A 209 -4.49 -17.62 10.38
N ASN A 210 -3.36 -17.13 10.91
CA ASN A 210 -2.11 -17.88 10.99
C ASN A 210 -1.98 -18.71 12.27
N GLY A 211 -3.05 -18.84 13.07
CA GLY A 211 -3.09 -19.69 14.26
C GLY A 211 -2.36 -19.10 15.45
N PHE A 212 -2.39 -17.78 15.62
CA PHE A 212 -2.07 -17.13 16.89
C PHE A 212 -3.36 -16.88 17.68
N GLU A 213 -3.29 -16.96 19.00
CA GLU A 213 -4.35 -16.53 19.91
C GLU A 213 -4.21 -15.03 20.19
N ILE A 214 -5.23 -14.23 19.88
CA ILE A 214 -5.21 -12.78 20.15
C ILE A 214 -5.38 -12.52 21.66
N ILE A 215 -4.45 -11.77 22.25
CA ILE A 215 -4.49 -11.38 23.68
C ILE A 215 -5.16 -10.02 23.86
N ASN A 216 -4.75 -9.05 23.04
CA ASN A 216 -5.22 -7.68 23.10
C ASN A 216 -5.13 -7.04 21.72
N SER A 217 -6.11 -6.23 21.35
CA SER A 217 -6.12 -5.51 20.08
C SER A 217 -6.84 -4.17 20.23
N ASN A 218 -6.33 -3.14 19.56
CA ASN A 218 -6.97 -1.83 19.39
C ASN A 218 -6.61 -1.26 18.01
N SER A 219 -6.95 0.01 17.75
CA SER A 219 -6.69 0.65 16.45
C SER A 219 -5.22 0.84 16.09
N SER A 220 -4.29 0.68 17.03
CA SER A 220 -2.86 0.99 16.85
C SER A 220 -1.90 -0.10 17.35
N VAL A 221 -2.41 -1.08 18.10
CA VAL A 221 -1.61 -2.14 18.69
C VAL A 221 -2.36 -3.46 18.65
N VAL A 222 -1.66 -4.54 18.30
CA VAL A 222 -2.15 -5.92 18.45
C VAL A 222 -1.10 -6.78 19.14
N SER A 223 -1.55 -7.57 20.11
CA SER A 223 -0.75 -8.54 20.85
C SER A 223 -1.34 -9.93 20.64
N ALA A 224 -0.53 -10.88 20.19
CA ALA A 224 -0.95 -12.26 19.95
C ALA A 224 0.10 -13.25 20.46
N VAL A 225 -0.36 -14.43 20.88
CA VAL A 225 0.48 -15.51 21.41
C VAL A 225 0.32 -16.80 20.62
N ARG A 226 1.41 -17.53 20.46
CA ARG A 226 1.40 -18.91 20.00
C ARG A 226 2.18 -19.76 20.97
N LYS A 227 1.50 -20.73 21.58
CA LYS A 227 2.06 -21.59 22.61
C LYS A 227 2.87 -22.74 22.01
N ASP A 228 3.87 -23.18 22.77
CA ASP A 228 4.69 -24.37 22.47
C ASP A 228 5.17 -24.43 21.01
N THR A 229 5.85 -23.37 20.55
CA THR A 229 6.33 -23.28 19.17
C THR A 229 7.86 -23.14 19.10
N PHE A 230 8.45 -23.77 18.11
CA PHE A 230 9.83 -23.56 17.70
C PHE A 230 9.91 -22.26 16.89
N LEU A 231 10.82 -21.35 17.23
CA LEU A 231 10.92 -20.03 16.59
C LEU A 231 12.12 -19.97 15.65
N ILE A 232 11.87 -19.63 14.40
CA ILE A 232 12.88 -19.15 13.45
C ILE A 232 12.60 -17.66 13.25
N LEU A 233 13.52 -16.82 13.69
CA LEU A 233 13.41 -15.37 13.55
C LEU A 233 14.52 -14.87 12.65
N SER A 234 14.15 -14.17 11.59
CA SER A 234 15.09 -13.39 10.79
C SER A 234 14.70 -11.92 10.78
N ARG A 235 15.70 -11.07 10.85
CA ARG A 235 15.56 -9.62 10.75
C ARG A 235 16.47 -9.08 9.68
N HIS A 236 15.90 -8.32 8.77
CA HIS A 236 16.58 -7.69 7.66
C HIS A 236 16.29 -6.20 7.67
N VAL A 237 17.33 -5.37 7.80
CA VAL A 237 17.25 -3.92 7.66
C VAL A 237 17.60 -3.57 6.23
N VAL A 238 16.66 -2.93 5.54
CA VAL A 238 16.79 -2.48 4.17
C VAL A 238 16.84 -0.95 4.17
N ASP A 239 17.95 -0.39 3.69
CA ASP A 239 18.09 1.04 3.45
C ASP A 239 17.25 1.41 2.24
N VAL A 240 16.39 2.43 2.40
CA VAL A 240 15.47 2.91 1.39
C VAL A 240 15.76 4.37 1.10
N ASP A 241 16.10 4.63 -0.15
CA ASP A 241 16.26 5.97 -0.70
C ASP A 241 15.19 6.22 -1.76
N ILE A 242 14.56 7.39 -1.69
CA ILE A 242 13.49 7.81 -2.60
C ILE A 242 13.92 9.11 -3.26
N SER A 243 13.92 9.12 -4.60
CA SER A 243 14.35 10.26 -5.44
C SER A 243 13.42 10.47 -6.63
#